data_AF-A0A259NFK9-F1
#
_entry.id   AF-A0A259NFK9-F1
#
_cell.length_a   1.000
_cell.length_b   1.000
_cell.length_c   1.000
_cell.angle_alpha   90.00
_cell.angle_beta   90.00
_cell.angle_gamma   90.00
#
_symmetry.space_group_name_H-M   'P 1'
#
loop_
_entity.id
_entity.type
_entity.pdbx_description
1 polymer ?
#
loop_
_entity_poly.entity_id
_entity_poly.type
_entity_poly.pdbx_seq_one_letter_code
_entity_poly.pdbx_strand_id
1 'polypeptide(L)'
;MTSYREISFNGLWKNNPALVQLLGLCPLLGVSNSTVNALGLALASAVVLVCSNTAVSLVRGVVNTAVRLPAFVMIIAALTTCIELLMQAYTYELYQILGIFIPLITTNCVILGRADGFAAKHDPARAAYDGLMMGLGFGLVLVMIGAIRELLGTGALFANMHLLFGPIAAEWKLTLVQDYKGFLLAILPPGAFIVLGLLIAGKNRIDQIAAEQAKAVAPEAPAQSRRVRVTGVIE
;
A
#
# COMPACT_ATOMS: atom_id res chain seq x y z
N MET A 1 9.75 -22.37 3.73
CA MET A 1 10.63 -21.44 2.99
C MET A 1 9.72 -20.50 2.24
N THR A 2 9.68 -19.22 2.60
CA THR A 2 8.75 -18.25 1.99
C THR A 2 9.08 -18.09 0.51
N SER A 3 8.19 -18.58 -0.35
CA SER A 3 8.38 -18.52 -1.80
C SER A 3 8.13 -17.10 -2.30
N TYR A 4 8.88 -16.63 -3.30
CA TYR A 4 8.66 -15.30 -3.91
C TYR A 4 7.21 -15.10 -4.34
N ARG A 5 6.55 -16.18 -4.80
CA ARG A 5 5.13 -16.20 -5.17
C ARG A 5 4.20 -15.92 -3.98
N GLU A 6 4.54 -16.39 -2.78
CA GLU A 6 3.78 -16.08 -1.56
C GLU A 6 3.96 -14.61 -1.15
N ILE A 7 5.14 -14.03 -1.38
CA ILE A 7 5.40 -12.62 -1.07
C ILE A 7 4.59 -11.71 -2.00
N SER A 8 4.55 -12.01 -3.31
CA SER A 8 3.74 -11.24 -4.27
C SER A 8 2.25 -11.37 -3.94
N PHE A 9 1.76 -12.58 -3.69
CA PHE A 9 0.33 -12.80 -3.39
C PHE A 9 -0.11 -12.18 -2.06
N ASN A 10 0.78 -12.18 -1.06
CA ASN A 10 0.54 -11.50 0.21
C ASN A 10 0.59 -9.98 0.06
N GLY A 11 1.58 -9.40 -0.63
CA GLY A 11 1.70 -7.95 -0.78
C GLY A 11 0.56 -7.33 -1.59
N LEU A 12 0.09 -8.02 -2.64
CA LEU A 12 -0.94 -7.48 -3.52
C LEU A 12 -2.37 -7.76 -3.04
N TRP A 13 -2.66 -8.95 -2.49
CA TRP A 13 -4.05 -9.39 -2.23
C TRP A 13 -4.36 -9.74 -0.78
N LYS A 14 -3.60 -10.65 -0.15
CA LYS A 14 -3.95 -11.18 1.19
C LYS A 14 -3.60 -10.24 2.36
N ASN A 15 -2.49 -9.52 2.27
CA ASN A 15 -1.91 -8.68 3.32
C ASN A 15 -1.64 -7.26 2.79
N ASN A 16 -2.51 -6.74 1.93
CA ASN A 16 -2.35 -5.40 1.39
C ASN A 16 -2.34 -4.37 2.56
N PRO A 17 -1.29 -3.53 2.69
CA PRO A 17 -1.13 -2.61 3.81
C PRO A 17 -2.32 -1.66 4.01
N ALA A 18 -2.94 -1.22 2.91
CA ALA A 18 -4.03 -0.25 2.95
C ALA A 18 -5.39 -0.88 3.26
N LEU A 19 -5.71 -2.02 2.64
CA LEU A 19 -7.04 -2.64 2.72
C LEU A 19 -7.20 -3.61 3.90
N VAL A 20 -6.12 -4.26 4.34
CA VAL A 20 -6.18 -5.32 5.36
C VAL A 20 -5.54 -4.87 6.67
N GLN A 21 -4.43 -4.14 6.59
CA GLN A 21 -3.70 -3.72 7.78
C GLN A 21 -4.10 -2.32 8.26
N LEU A 22 -4.78 -1.52 7.42
CA LEU A 22 -5.13 -0.12 7.69
C LEU A 22 -3.90 0.73 8.09
N LEU A 23 -2.70 0.34 7.64
CA LEU A 23 -1.47 1.08 7.83
C LEU A 23 -1.32 2.07 6.66
N GLY A 24 -0.90 3.30 6.96
CA GLY A 24 -0.69 4.33 5.93
C GLY A 24 -1.92 5.21 5.65
N LEU A 25 -2.84 5.35 6.60
CA LEU A 25 -4.00 6.24 6.48
C LEU A 25 -3.59 7.72 6.32
N CYS A 26 -2.50 8.16 6.95
CA CYS A 26 -2.05 9.57 6.89
C CYS A 26 -1.82 10.07 5.45
N PRO A 27 -0.96 9.42 4.63
CA PRO A 27 -0.80 9.81 3.24
C PRO A 27 -2.04 9.54 2.38
N LEU A 28 -2.80 8.49 2.71
CA LEU A 28 -4.02 8.13 2.00
C LEU A 28 -5.07 9.23 2.11
N LEU A 29 -5.31 9.77 3.29
CA LEU A 29 -6.31 10.82 3.51
C LEU A 29 -5.86 12.18 2.95
N GLY A 30 -4.57 12.49 3.06
CA GLY A 30 -4.03 13.80 2.67
C GLY A 30 -3.88 13.98 1.16
N VAL A 31 -3.47 12.94 0.42
CA VAL A 31 -2.97 13.09 -0.96
C VAL A 31 -3.86 12.44 -2.02
N SER A 32 -4.86 11.62 -1.62
CA SER A 32 -5.80 11.00 -2.56
C SER A 32 -6.88 11.94 -3.13
N ASN A 33 -6.67 13.26 -3.08
CA ASN A 33 -7.58 14.23 -3.70
C ASN A 33 -7.47 14.25 -5.23
N SER A 34 -6.32 13.82 -5.77
CA SER A 34 -6.08 13.71 -7.21
C SER A 34 -5.24 12.47 -7.49
N THR A 35 -5.51 11.82 -8.63
CA THR A 35 -4.78 10.65 -9.12
C THR A 35 -3.31 10.98 -9.35
N VAL A 36 -2.97 12.18 -9.81
CA VAL A 36 -1.59 12.58 -10.10
C VAL A 36 -0.77 12.69 -8.83
N ASN A 37 -1.32 13.36 -7.81
CA ASN A 37 -0.67 13.50 -6.52
C ASN A 37 -0.55 12.14 -5.82
N ALA A 38 -1.59 11.31 -5.90
CA ALA A 38 -1.58 9.96 -5.39
C ALA A 38 -0.47 9.13 -6.07
N LEU A 39 -0.39 9.17 -7.41
CA LEU A 39 0.63 8.42 -8.15
C LEU A 39 2.05 8.89 -7.81
N GLY A 40 2.28 10.21 -7.74
CA GLY A 40 3.58 10.78 -7.36
C GLY A 40 4.02 10.32 -5.96
N LEU A 41 3.12 10.40 -4.97
CA LEU A 41 3.43 9.95 -3.61
C LEU A 41 3.58 8.43 -3.51
N ALA A 42 2.78 7.67 -4.25
CA ALA A 42 2.86 6.21 -4.32
C ALA A 42 4.22 5.75 -4.87
N LEU A 43 4.70 6.37 -5.95
CA LEU A 43 6.01 6.07 -6.53
C LEU A 43 7.15 6.47 -5.59
N ALA A 44 7.10 7.68 -5.03
CA ALA A 44 8.09 8.15 -4.06
C ALA A 44 8.18 7.19 -2.85
N SER A 45 7.03 6.86 -2.23
CA SER A 45 6.98 5.96 -1.08
C SER A 45 7.39 4.52 -1.41
N ALA A 46 7.10 4.00 -2.60
CA ALA A 46 7.58 2.69 -3.04
C ALA A 46 9.12 2.65 -3.16
N VAL A 47 9.73 3.70 -3.71
CA VAL A 47 11.20 3.80 -3.79
C VAL A 47 11.81 3.88 -2.40
N VAL A 48 11.27 4.73 -1.51
CA VAL A 48 11.73 4.79 -0.10
C VAL A 48 11.61 3.43 0.56
N LEU A 49 10.48 2.73 0.40
CA LEU A 49 10.21 1.46 1.06
C LEU A 49 11.20 0.36 0.63
N VAL A 50 11.52 0.27 -0.66
CA VAL A 50 12.51 -0.68 -1.18
C VAL A 50 13.91 -0.37 -0.62
N CYS A 51 14.31 0.90 -0.69
CA CYS A 51 15.62 1.35 -0.22
C CYS A 51 15.77 1.20 1.30
N SER A 52 14.75 1.59 2.07
CA SER A 52 14.76 1.50 3.52
C SER A 52 14.78 0.06 4.00
N ASN A 53 13.97 -0.83 3.39
CA ASN A 53 13.98 -2.25 3.75
C ASN A 53 15.33 -2.90 3.45
N THR A 54 15.97 -2.52 2.34
CA THR A 54 17.30 -3.02 2.00
C THR A 54 18.35 -2.52 2.99
N ALA A 55 18.36 -1.21 3.30
CA ALA A 55 19.28 -0.60 4.25
C ALA A 55 19.12 -1.18 5.68
N VAL A 56 17.88 -1.32 6.15
CA VAL A 56 17.57 -1.89 7.46
C VAL A 56 18.03 -3.35 7.56
N SER A 57 17.82 -4.14 6.51
CA SER A 57 18.27 -5.54 6.47
C SER A 57 19.80 -5.67 6.51
N LEU A 58 20.55 -4.71 5.97
CA LEU A 58 22.02 -4.67 6.05
C LEU A 58 22.50 -4.25 7.45
N VAL A 59 21.83 -3.28 8.06
CA VAL A 59 22.24 -2.68 9.34
C VAL A 59 21.76 -3.49 10.56
N ARG A 60 20.87 -4.48 10.36
CA ARG A 60 20.26 -5.30 11.43
C ARG A 60 21.27 -5.96 12.39
N GLY A 61 22.49 -6.28 11.94
CA GLY A 61 23.51 -6.94 12.76
C GLY A 61 24.23 -6.03 13.75
N VAL A 62 24.17 -4.70 13.55
CA VAL A 62 24.92 -3.71 14.35
C VAL A 62 24.02 -3.02 15.39
N VAL A 63 22.70 -3.04 15.18
CA VAL A 63 21.75 -2.26 15.97
C VAL A 63 21.25 -3.04 17.19
N ASN A 64 21.45 -2.45 18.38
CA ASN A 64 20.89 -2.98 19.62
C ASN A 64 19.36 -2.82 19.64
N THR A 65 18.64 -3.81 20.19
CA THR A 65 17.18 -3.86 20.25
C THR A 65 16.57 -2.62 20.91
N ALA A 66 17.24 -2.01 21.88
CA ALA A 66 16.76 -0.82 22.59
C ALA A 66 16.67 0.45 21.71
N VAL A 67 17.50 0.56 20.66
CA VAL A 67 17.59 1.77 19.80
C VAL A 67 17.15 1.49 18.37
N ARG A 68 16.46 0.37 18.14
CA ARG A 68 16.07 -0.12 16.82
C ARG A 68 15.11 0.82 16.08
N LEU A 69 14.00 1.18 16.73
CA LEU A 69 12.98 2.03 16.09
C LEU A 69 13.52 3.43 15.73
N PRO A 70 14.23 4.15 16.63
CA PRO A 70 14.86 5.43 16.26
C PRO A 70 15.87 5.29 15.11
N ALA A 71 16.69 4.24 15.12
CA ALA A 71 17.66 4.02 14.03
C ALA A 71 16.97 3.82 12.67
N PHE A 72 15.88 3.06 12.63
CA PHE A 72 15.12 2.84 11.39
C PHE A 72 14.46 4.12 10.89
N VAL A 73 13.87 4.92 11.78
CA VAL A 73 13.28 6.21 11.41
C VAL A 73 14.35 7.17 10.86
N MET A 74 15.57 7.18 11.43
CA MET A 74 16.67 7.99 10.90
C MET A 74 17.10 7.57 9.49
N ILE A 75 17.16 6.27 9.20
CA ILE A 75 17.46 5.76 7.85
C ILE A 75 16.37 6.19 6.86
N ILE A 76 15.10 6.05 7.24
CA ILE A 76 13.97 6.45 6.40
C ILE A 76 14.00 7.97 6.16
N ALA A 77 14.27 8.77 7.20
CA ALA A 77 14.36 10.23 7.11
C ALA A 77 15.45 10.67 6.12
N ALA A 78 16.65 10.09 6.19
CA ALA A 78 17.72 10.38 5.25
C ALA A 78 17.30 10.07 3.80
N LEU A 79 16.69 8.91 3.57
CA LEU A 79 16.21 8.51 2.24
C LEU A 79 15.09 9.42 1.72
N THR A 80 14.15 9.82 2.57
CA THR A 80 13.10 10.77 2.18
C THR A 80 13.66 12.13 1.82
N THR A 81 14.69 12.62 2.53
CA THR A 81 15.35 13.88 2.19
C THR A 81 16.06 13.78 0.84
N CYS A 82 16.69 12.65 0.53
CA CYS A 82 17.25 12.43 -0.81
C CYS A 82 16.17 12.50 -1.91
N ILE A 83 14.98 11.93 -1.67
CA ILE A 83 13.86 12.04 -2.62
C ILE A 83 13.33 13.47 -2.70
N GLU A 84 13.28 14.19 -1.59
CA GLU A 84 12.88 15.59 -1.56
C GLU A 84 13.74 16.44 -2.49
N LEU A 85 15.06 16.31 -2.38
CA LEU A 85 16.03 17.00 -3.23
C LEU A 85 15.92 16.56 -4.70
N LEU A 86 15.67 15.27 -4.95
CA LEU A 86 15.47 14.75 -6.30
C LEU A 86 14.20 15.35 -6.94
N MET A 87 13.10 15.45 -6.20
CA MET A 87 11.86 16.07 -6.68
C MET A 87 12.03 17.56 -6.95
N GLN A 88 12.78 18.29 -6.11
CA GLN A 88 13.12 19.69 -6.36
C GLN A 88 13.90 19.87 -7.66
N ALA A 89 14.80 18.92 -8.01
CA ALA A 89 15.64 19.01 -9.19
C ALA A 89 14.92 18.64 -10.50
N TYR A 90 14.07 17.60 -10.49
CA TYR A 90 13.45 17.08 -11.72
C TYR A 90 11.98 17.49 -11.91
N THR A 91 11.22 17.71 -10.83
CA THR A 91 9.75 17.92 -10.87
C THR A 91 9.32 19.00 -9.88
N TYR A 92 9.72 20.25 -10.12
CA TYR A 92 9.51 21.36 -9.18
C TYR A 92 8.02 21.69 -8.95
N GLU A 93 7.18 21.62 -9.97
CA GLU A 93 5.73 21.86 -9.83
C GLU A 93 5.07 20.82 -8.90
N LEU A 94 5.47 19.54 -9.03
CA LEU A 94 4.98 18.48 -8.15
C LEU A 94 5.51 18.68 -6.72
N TYR A 95 6.76 19.15 -6.56
CA TYR A 95 7.33 19.47 -5.25
C TYR A 95 6.56 20.61 -4.55
N GLN A 96 6.11 21.64 -5.27
CA GLN A 96 5.33 22.72 -4.64
C GLN A 96 4.01 22.22 -4.03
N ILE A 97 3.42 21.17 -4.59
CA ILE A 97 2.17 20.56 -4.10
C ILE A 97 2.47 19.50 -3.04
N LEU A 98 3.41 18.59 -3.32
CA LEU A 98 3.72 17.44 -2.46
C LEU A 98 4.71 17.75 -1.33
N GLY A 99 5.38 18.90 -1.33
CA GLY A 99 6.46 19.22 -0.39
C GLY A 99 6.04 19.08 1.08
N ILE A 100 4.82 19.51 1.41
CA ILE A 100 4.24 19.38 2.76
C ILE A 100 3.96 17.90 3.11
N PHE A 101 3.73 17.06 2.10
CA PHE A 101 3.43 15.64 2.24
C PHE A 101 4.66 14.73 2.23
N ILE A 102 5.85 15.22 1.85
CA ILE A 102 7.08 14.42 1.86
C ILE A 102 7.48 13.98 3.29
N PRO A 103 7.38 14.83 4.33
CA PRO A 103 7.54 14.39 5.72
C PRO A 103 6.53 13.33 6.18
N LEU A 104 5.37 13.19 5.54
CA LEU A 104 4.43 12.10 5.88
C LEU A 104 4.95 10.74 5.42
N ILE A 105 5.95 10.69 4.54
CA ILE A 105 6.60 9.44 4.14
C ILE A 105 7.45 8.90 5.30
N THR A 106 8.18 9.76 6.04
CA THR A 106 9.03 9.31 7.17
C THR A 106 8.23 8.72 8.31
N THR A 107 7.05 9.28 8.55
CA THR A 107 6.12 8.86 9.60
C THR A 107 5.10 7.83 9.11
N ASN A 108 5.26 7.31 7.89
CA ASN A 108 4.35 6.32 7.34
C ASN A 108 4.47 4.98 8.08
N CYS A 109 3.40 4.56 8.73
CA CYS A 109 3.32 3.31 9.48
C CYS A 109 3.61 2.08 8.61
N VAL A 110 3.31 2.10 7.31
CA VAL A 110 3.63 1.00 6.40
C VAL A 110 5.15 0.82 6.31
N ILE A 111 5.89 1.92 6.15
CA ILE A 111 7.35 1.88 5.95
C ILE A 111 8.04 1.41 7.22
N LEU A 112 7.68 1.99 8.37
CA LEU A 112 8.23 1.59 9.65
C LEU A 112 7.83 0.14 10.02
N GLY A 113 6.57 -0.24 9.80
CA GLY A 113 6.04 -1.55 10.13
C GLY A 113 6.67 -2.69 9.30
N ARG A 114 6.96 -2.45 8.01
CA ARG A 114 7.69 -3.42 7.19
C ARG A 114 9.17 -3.47 7.52
N ALA A 115 9.79 -2.33 7.83
CA ALA A 115 11.18 -2.26 8.26
C ALA A 115 11.42 -3.08 9.53
N ASP A 116 10.58 -2.92 10.56
CA ASP A 116 10.72 -3.66 11.82
C ASP A 116 10.21 -5.10 11.74
N GLY A 117 9.06 -5.32 11.08
CA GLY A 117 8.40 -6.63 11.03
C GLY A 117 9.08 -7.64 10.12
N PHE A 118 9.63 -7.20 8.98
CA PHE A 118 10.16 -8.08 7.93
C PHE A 118 11.63 -7.83 7.62
N ALA A 119 12.04 -6.58 7.36
CA ALA A 119 13.41 -6.28 6.93
C ALA A 119 14.45 -6.62 8.01
N ALA A 120 14.14 -6.39 9.29
CA ALA A 120 15.02 -6.73 10.40
C ALA A 120 15.28 -8.24 10.56
N LYS A 121 14.46 -9.12 9.95
CA LYS A 121 14.49 -10.58 10.14
C LYS A 121 14.88 -11.36 8.88
N HIS A 122 14.87 -10.72 7.71
CA HIS A 122 15.14 -11.37 6.42
C HIS A 122 16.35 -10.76 5.70
N ASP A 123 16.89 -11.50 4.72
CA ASP A 123 18.01 -11.06 3.89
C ASP A 123 17.65 -9.89 2.97
N PRO A 124 18.64 -9.06 2.58
CA PRO A 124 18.40 -7.79 1.89
C PRO A 124 17.69 -7.99 0.54
N ALA A 125 18.01 -9.06 -0.20
CA ALA A 125 17.33 -9.37 -1.46
C ALA A 125 15.83 -9.69 -1.26
N ARG A 126 15.46 -10.36 -0.15
CA ARG A 126 14.06 -10.65 0.17
C ARG A 126 13.34 -9.43 0.73
N ALA A 127 14.04 -8.63 1.54
CA ALA A 127 13.53 -7.38 2.08
C ALA A 127 13.23 -6.35 0.97
N ALA A 128 14.10 -6.26 -0.03
CA ALA A 128 13.89 -5.42 -1.21
C ALA A 128 12.65 -5.86 -2.01
N TYR A 129 12.52 -7.17 -2.27
CA TYR A 129 11.37 -7.72 -2.99
C TYR A 129 10.05 -7.52 -2.24
N ASP A 130 10.06 -7.70 -0.92
CA ASP A 130 8.90 -7.41 -0.08
C ASP A 130 8.52 -5.92 -0.11
N GLY A 131 9.51 -5.02 0.00
CA GLY A 131 9.30 -3.59 -0.10
C GLY A 131 8.67 -3.19 -1.45
N LEU A 132 9.10 -3.83 -2.55
CA LEU A 132 8.56 -3.59 -3.88
C LEU A 132 7.09 -4.04 -3.96
N MET A 133 6.79 -5.26 -3.52
CA MET A 133 5.43 -5.82 -3.60
C MET A 133 4.45 -5.08 -2.68
N MET A 134 4.88 -4.73 -1.47
CA MET A 134 4.06 -3.95 -0.52
C MET A 134 3.89 -2.50 -0.97
N GLY A 135 4.93 -1.88 -1.53
CA GLY A 135 4.88 -0.53 -2.08
C GLY A 135 3.95 -0.43 -3.27
N LEU A 136 4.01 -1.41 -4.19
CA LEU A 136 3.06 -1.52 -5.30
C LEU A 136 1.63 -1.76 -4.81
N GLY A 137 1.41 -2.64 -3.84
CA GLY A 137 0.09 -2.88 -3.27
C GLY A 137 -0.53 -1.64 -2.62
N PHE A 138 0.26 -0.90 -1.83
CA PHE A 138 -0.14 0.37 -1.23
C PHE A 138 -0.39 1.44 -2.30
N GLY A 139 0.52 1.56 -3.27
CA GLY A 139 0.42 2.53 -4.37
C GLY A 139 -0.81 2.32 -5.26
N LEU A 140 -1.12 1.07 -5.61
CA LEU A 140 -2.32 0.73 -6.38
C LEU A 140 -3.61 1.16 -5.66
N VAL A 141 -3.70 0.93 -4.35
CA VAL A 141 -4.87 1.35 -3.56
C VAL A 141 -4.95 2.87 -3.50
N LEU A 142 -3.82 3.55 -3.28
CA LEU A 142 -3.76 5.00 -3.21
C LEU A 142 -4.17 5.66 -4.53
N VAL A 143 -3.69 5.14 -5.66
CA VAL A 143 -4.06 5.59 -7.01
C VAL A 143 -5.53 5.30 -7.30
N MET A 144 -6.04 4.12 -6.90
CA MET A 144 -7.45 3.77 -7.10
C MET A 144 -8.38 4.70 -6.32
N ILE A 145 -8.06 5.00 -5.06
CA ILE A 145 -8.82 5.97 -4.25
C ILE A 145 -8.70 7.37 -4.86
N GLY A 146 -7.51 7.78 -5.28
CA GLY A 146 -7.29 9.05 -5.98
C GLY A 146 -8.16 9.19 -7.23
N ALA A 147 -8.23 8.15 -8.06
CA ALA A 147 -9.03 8.12 -9.28
C ALA A 147 -10.53 8.17 -9.00
N ILE A 148 -11.02 7.40 -8.02
CA ILE A 148 -12.44 7.43 -7.64
C ILE A 148 -12.81 8.81 -7.07
N ARG A 149 -11.97 9.39 -6.21
CA ARG A 149 -12.23 10.70 -5.60
C ARG A 149 -12.16 11.84 -6.60
N GLU A 150 -11.21 11.78 -7.54
CA GLU A 150 -11.10 12.76 -8.62
C GLU A 150 -12.31 12.69 -9.56
N LEU A 151 -12.75 11.48 -9.92
CA LEU A 151 -13.95 11.27 -10.73
C LEU A 151 -15.21 11.81 -10.05
N LEU A 152 -15.41 11.52 -8.75
CA LEU A 152 -16.58 11.98 -7.99
C LEU A 152 -16.53 13.49 -7.69
N GLY A 153 -15.34 14.06 -7.53
CA GLY A 153 -15.16 15.47 -7.22
C GLY A 153 -15.26 16.38 -8.44
N THR A 154 -14.67 15.97 -9.57
CA THR A 154 -14.49 16.83 -10.76
C THR A 154 -15.14 16.32 -12.04
N GLY A 155 -15.62 15.08 -12.07
CA GLY A 155 -16.19 14.46 -13.28
C GLY A 155 -15.17 14.13 -14.37
N ALA A 156 -13.86 14.26 -14.08
CA ALA A 156 -12.77 13.95 -15.00
C ALA A 156 -11.83 12.89 -14.42
N LEU A 157 -11.31 12.01 -15.27
CA LEU A 157 -10.21 11.10 -14.95
C LEU A 157 -8.91 11.66 -15.54
N PHE A 158 -7.82 11.56 -14.78
CA PHE A 158 -6.47 11.98 -15.18
C PHE A 158 -6.33 13.47 -15.51
N ALA A 159 -6.99 14.35 -14.75
CA ALA A 159 -6.70 15.77 -14.89
C ALA A 159 -5.26 16.04 -14.41
N ASN A 160 -4.50 16.82 -15.18
CA ASN A 160 -3.14 17.27 -14.85
C ASN A 160 -2.01 16.23 -14.91
N MET A 161 -2.16 15.12 -15.65
CA MET A 161 -1.07 14.13 -15.85
C MET A 161 0.23 14.73 -16.43
N HIS A 162 0.14 15.92 -17.04
CA HIS A 162 1.30 16.70 -17.48
C HIS A 162 2.34 16.98 -16.37
N LEU A 163 1.95 16.99 -15.08
CA LEU A 163 2.85 17.23 -13.95
C LEU A 163 3.82 16.06 -13.72
N LEU A 164 3.50 14.86 -14.22
CA LEU A 164 4.31 13.65 -14.01
C LEU A 164 4.99 13.16 -15.30
N PHE A 165 4.34 13.35 -16.46
CA PHE A 165 4.82 12.84 -17.77
C PHE A 165 5.14 13.96 -18.78
N GLY A 166 5.07 15.23 -18.37
CA GLY A 166 5.33 16.38 -19.24
C GLY A 166 4.23 16.66 -20.26
N PRO A 167 4.48 17.51 -21.28
CA PRO A 167 3.46 18.00 -22.21
C PRO A 167 2.73 16.92 -23.02
N ILE A 168 3.29 15.71 -23.11
CA ILE A 168 2.75 14.58 -23.87
C ILE A 168 1.48 13.99 -23.21
N ALA A 169 1.31 14.17 -21.89
CA ALA A 169 0.16 13.64 -21.16
C ALA A 169 -0.96 14.68 -20.92
N ALA A 170 -0.88 15.86 -21.53
CA ALA A 170 -1.92 16.88 -21.45
C ALA A 170 -3.26 16.42 -22.07
N GLU A 171 -3.20 15.51 -23.04
CA GLU A 171 -4.38 14.99 -23.76
C GLU A 171 -5.04 13.75 -23.11
N TRP A 172 -4.48 13.20 -22.02
CA TRP A 172 -5.05 12.02 -21.33
C TRP A 172 -6.26 12.37 -20.44
N LYS A 173 -6.74 13.60 -20.52
CA LYS A 173 -7.89 14.09 -19.75
C LYS A 173 -9.18 13.47 -20.28
N LEU A 174 -9.70 12.48 -19.55
CA LEU A 174 -10.98 11.84 -19.89
C LEU A 174 -12.09 12.54 -19.09
N THR A 175 -12.69 13.58 -19.66
CA THR A 175 -13.84 14.29 -19.07
C THR A 175 -15.11 13.48 -19.33
N LEU A 176 -15.64 12.81 -18.30
CA LEU A 176 -16.81 11.95 -18.45
C LEU A 176 -18.13 12.72 -18.28
N VAL A 177 -18.12 13.86 -17.57
CA VAL A 177 -19.30 14.72 -17.39
C VAL A 177 -18.89 16.19 -17.51
N GLN A 178 -19.45 16.90 -18.49
CA GLN A 178 -19.37 18.37 -18.53
C GLN A 178 -20.44 18.95 -17.60
N ASP A 179 -20.03 19.91 -16.78
CA ASP A 179 -20.90 20.67 -15.86
C ASP A 179 -21.39 19.91 -14.61
N TYR A 180 -20.48 19.24 -13.90
CA TYR A 180 -20.76 18.68 -12.58
C TYR A 180 -20.44 19.71 -11.49
N LYS A 181 -21.46 20.14 -10.72
CA LYS A 181 -21.29 20.92 -9.50
C LYS A 181 -20.61 20.01 -8.46
N GLY A 182 -19.27 20.01 -8.47
CA GLY A 182 -18.41 19.06 -7.76
C GLY A 182 -18.94 18.66 -6.38
N PHE A 183 -18.99 17.36 -6.13
CA PHE A 183 -19.42 16.82 -4.84
C PHE A 183 -18.33 17.09 -3.80
N LEU A 184 -18.42 18.23 -3.11
CA LEU A 184 -17.42 18.68 -2.12
C LEU A 184 -17.08 17.58 -1.09
N LEU A 185 -18.06 16.77 -0.72
CA LEU A 185 -17.88 15.67 0.23
C LEU A 185 -16.88 14.60 -0.28
N ALA A 186 -16.73 14.39 -1.60
CA ALA A 186 -15.73 13.47 -2.16
C ALA A 186 -14.28 14.00 -2.05
N ILE A 187 -14.13 15.33 -2.10
CA ILE A 187 -12.82 16.01 -2.03
C ILE A 187 -12.36 16.18 -0.58
N LEU A 188 -13.28 16.22 0.38
CA LEU A 188 -12.93 16.29 1.80
C LEU A 188 -12.48 14.91 2.36
N PRO A 189 -11.71 14.87 3.48
CA PRO A 189 -11.30 13.64 4.17
C PRO A 189 -12.41 12.59 4.40
N PRO A 190 -13.67 12.93 4.78
CA PRO A 190 -14.77 11.96 4.84
C PRO A 190 -14.99 11.18 3.54
N GLY A 191 -14.78 11.79 2.37
CA GLY A 191 -14.87 11.10 1.08
C GLY A 191 -13.85 9.98 0.93
N ALA A 192 -12.62 10.19 1.41
CA ALA A 192 -11.59 9.16 1.42
C ALA A 192 -11.95 7.96 2.30
N PHE A 193 -12.55 8.21 3.48
CA PHE A 193 -13.01 7.13 4.36
C PHE A 193 -14.17 6.34 3.76
N ILE A 194 -15.13 7.01 3.10
CA ILE A 194 -16.26 6.33 2.45
C ILE A 194 -15.76 5.45 1.30
N VAL A 195 -14.89 6.00 0.44
CA VAL A 195 -14.31 5.24 -0.68
C VAL A 195 -13.47 4.06 -0.17
N LEU A 196 -12.63 4.27 0.85
CA LEU A 196 -11.85 3.20 1.47
C LEU A 196 -12.76 2.12 2.07
N GLY A 197 -13.82 2.51 2.78
CA GLY A 197 -14.80 1.57 3.35
C GLY A 197 -15.51 0.73 2.29
N LEU A 198 -15.90 1.35 1.17
CA LEU A 198 -16.51 0.65 0.02
C LEU A 198 -15.52 -0.32 -0.64
N LEU A 199 -14.25 0.07 -0.78
CA LEU A 199 -13.19 -0.80 -1.31
C LEU A 199 -12.95 -2.00 -0.39
N ILE A 200 -12.91 -1.80 0.92
CA ILE A 200 -12.77 -2.89 1.91
C ILE A 200 -13.98 -3.82 1.83
N ALA A 201 -15.20 -3.28 1.77
CA ALA A 201 -16.42 -4.08 1.63
C ALA A 201 -16.43 -4.92 0.34
N GLY A 202 -16.03 -4.32 -0.79
CA GLY A 202 -15.88 -5.01 -2.07
C GLY A 202 -14.85 -6.14 -2.01
N LYS A 203 -13.67 -5.85 -1.45
CA LYS A 203 -12.59 -6.84 -1.26
C LYS A 203 -13.03 -8.00 -0.36
N ASN A 204 -13.69 -7.72 0.76
CA ASN A 204 -14.22 -8.74 1.66
C ASN A 204 -15.27 -9.63 0.98
N ARG A 205 -16.12 -9.05 0.11
CA ARG A 205 -17.10 -9.82 -0.66
C ARG A 205 -16.43 -10.75 -1.68
N ILE A 206 -15.39 -10.28 -2.37
CA ILE A 206 -14.62 -11.12 -3.31
C ILE A 206 -13.91 -12.25 -2.56
N ASP A 207 -13.30 -11.95 -1.40
CA ASP A 207 -12.64 -12.97 -0.57
C ASP A 207 -13.64 -14.02 -0.05
N GLN A 208 -14.87 -13.63 0.30
CA GLN A 208 -15.94 -14.55 0.68
C GLN A 208 -16.33 -15.48 -0.47
N ILE A 209 -16.55 -14.95 -1.66
CA ILE A 209 -16.90 -15.73 -2.86
C ILE A 209 -15.77 -16.71 -3.19
N ALA A 210 -14.51 -16.26 -3.14
CA ALA A 210 -13.35 -17.11 -3.38
C ALA A 210 -13.22 -18.22 -2.32
N ALA A 211 -13.53 -17.93 -1.04
CA ALA A 211 -13.52 -18.92 0.03
C ALA A 211 -14.65 -19.95 -0.11
N GLU A 212 -15.83 -19.54 -0.59
CA GLU A 212 -16.95 -20.43 -0.89
C GLU A 212 -16.62 -21.36 -2.07
N GLN A 213 -16.02 -20.83 -3.13
CA GLN A 213 -15.55 -21.64 -4.26
C GLN A 213 -14.44 -22.62 -3.85
N ALA A 214 -13.50 -22.20 -3.01
CA ALA A 214 -12.47 -23.09 -2.47
C ALA A 214 -13.04 -24.22 -1.59
N LYS A 215 -14.13 -23.94 -0.84
CA LYS A 215 -14.86 -24.97 -0.09
C LYS A 215 -15.67 -25.90 -0.99
N ALA A 216 -16.22 -25.41 -2.09
CA ALA A 216 -16.96 -26.22 -3.07
C ALA A 216 -16.07 -27.15 -3.90
N VAL A 217 -14.80 -26.80 -4.07
CA VAL A 217 -13.80 -27.61 -4.82
C VAL A 217 -12.99 -28.53 -3.88
N ALA A 218 -13.06 -28.32 -2.55
CA ALA A 218 -12.42 -29.21 -1.59
C ALA A 218 -13.11 -30.58 -1.61
N PRO A 219 -12.36 -31.70 -1.78
CA PRO A 219 -12.93 -33.03 -1.66
C PRO A 219 -13.54 -33.18 -0.26
N GLU A 220 -14.75 -33.72 -0.19
CA GLU A 220 -15.41 -34.07 1.06
C GLU A 220 -14.45 -34.94 1.88
N ALA A 221 -13.94 -34.41 3.00
CA ALA A 221 -13.02 -35.15 3.85
C ALA A 221 -13.73 -36.43 4.29
N PRO A 222 -13.14 -37.63 4.11
CA PRO A 222 -13.80 -38.87 4.48
C PRO A 222 -14.10 -38.80 5.97
N ALA A 223 -15.38 -38.95 6.31
CA ALA A 223 -15.85 -38.97 7.69
C ALA A 223 -14.96 -39.92 8.49
N GLN A 224 -14.12 -39.37 9.37
CA GLN A 224 -13.33 -40.17 10.29
C GLN A 224 -14.31 -40.96 11.15
N SER A 225 -14.51 -42.23 10.83
CA SER A 225 -15.20 -43.15 11.72
C SER A 225 -14.33 -43.23 12.98
N ARG A 226 -14.70 -42.49 14.02
CA ARG A 226 -14.25 -42.75 15.38
C ARG A 226 -14.78 -44.13 15.77
N ARG A 227 -14.09 -45.19 15.32
CA ARG A 227 -14.18 -46.50 15.97
C ARG A 227 -13.48 -46.34 17.31
N VAL A 228 -14.26 -45.92 18.31
CA VAL A 228 -13.88 -45.97 19.71
C VAL A 228 -13.55 -47.43 20.00
N ARG A 229 -12.27 -47.69 20.28
CA ARG A 229 -11.78 -49.03 20.63
C ARG A 229 -12.27 -49.34 22.04
N VAL A 230 -13.47 -49.88 22.15
CA VAL A 230 -13.97 -50.47 23.40
C VAL A 230 -13.31 -51.84 23.53
N THR A 231 -12.09 -51.87 24.05
CA THR A 231 -11.56 -53.09 24.67
C THR A 231 -11.44 -52.79 26.16
N GLY A 232 -12.56 -52.98 26.85
CA GLY A 232 -12.55 -53.21 28.28
C GLY A 232 -11.85 -54.54 28.54
N VAL A 233 -10.94 -54.55 29.50
CA VAL A 233 -10.36 -55.78 30.04
C VAL A 233 -11.45 -56.39 30.94
N ILE A 234 -12.01 -57.52 30.50
CA ILE A 234 -12.72 -58.43 31.38
C ILE A 234 -11.73 -59.57 31.62
N GLU A 235 -11.03 -59.49 32.76
CA GLU A 235 -10.57 -60.60 33.61
C GLU A 235 -9.77 -60.02 34.78
#